data_AF-A0AA88UII6-F1
#
_entry.id   AF-A0AA88UII6-F1
#
_cell.length_a   1.000
_cell.length_b   1.000
_cell.length_c   1.000
_cell.angle_alpha   90.00
_cell.angle_beta   90.00
_cell.angle_gamma   90.00
#
_symmetry.space_group_name_H-M   'P 1'
#
loop_
_entity.id
_entity.type
_entity.pdbx_description
1 polymer ?
#
loop_
_entity_poly.entity_id
_entity_poly.type
_entity_poly.pdbx_seq_one_letter_code
_entity_poly.pdbx_strand_id
1 'polypeptide(L)'
;MASPLSSSTALKYPYPDEVNIRILVPIELSPKHCFLWRTLMLDVIENEGLLGFIYGTTVAPPERTTVPDDSSVTGTMETENQDYKDWKKTDQLLRRWFLSTMEAQFRLQFQGFPSAKEMWMLLDMMLGQIPEPSKRDIFKEAAAKNLSHYLPLHRAALEGDWERAGKFIEEEPDSVRAIIGGNCETALMVAVRSGRRKHFMKKLLQLMLPADLVLANGQGFTALHFAAMVGDVEVAKLLVQKNPDLPDIANIQKSKPLFTAALLGQRNMFLYLITVTKEDVEPKPFEGESGRQLLETLWAEFKDSDLISLSMALLHE
;
A
#
# COMPACT_ATOMS: atom_id res chain seq x y z
N MET A 1 53.85 -33.14 -2.96
CA MET A 1 52.63 -33.15 -2.11
C MET A 1 51.90 -31.85 -2.38
N ALA A 2 50.86 -31.89 -3.21
CA ALA A 2 49.98 -30.76 -3.46
C ALA A 2 48.61 -31.14 -2.89
N SER A 3 48.17 -30.40 -1.88
CA SER A 3 46.87 -30.57 -1.24
C SER A 3 45.75 -30.35 -2.25
N PRO A 4 44.65 -31.14 -2.23
CA PRO A 4 43.52 -30.88 -3.09
C PRO A 4 42.78 -29.63 -2.61
N LEU A 5 42.49 -28.75 -3.58
CA LEU A 5 41.61 -27.60 -3.43
C LEU A 5 40.30 -28.05 -2.77
N SER A 6 40.01 -27.48 -1.60
CA SER A 6 38.70 -27.54 -0.97
C SER A 6 37.68 -27.03 -1.98
N SER A 7 36.79 -27.91 -2.44
CA SER A 7 35.61 -27.53 -3.20
C SER A 7 34.74 -26.69 -2.28
N SER A 8 34.77 -25.36 -2.47
CA SER A 8 33.77 -24.47 -1.91
C SER A 8 32.41 -24.93 -2.45
N THR A 9 31.65 -25.64 -1.62
CA THR A 9 30.26 -25.99 -1.90
C THR A 9 29.50 -24.68 -2.03
N ALA A 10 29.18 -24.28 -3.25
CA ALA A 10 28.31 -23.12 -3.49
C ALA A 10 27.01 -23.34 -2.71
N LEU A 11 26.75 -22.45 -1.74
CA LEU A 11 25.52 -22.50 -0.96
C LEU A 11 24.33 -22.43 -1.91
N LYS A 12 23.34 -23.30 -1.68
CA LYS A 12 22.13 -23.41 -2.51
C LYS A 12 21.31 -22.11 -2.55
N TYR A 13 21.43 -21.29 -1.51
CA TYR A 13 20.76 -20.00 -1.36
C TYR A 13 21.81 -18.92 -1.04
N PRO A 14 21.84 -17.79 -1.77
CA PRO A 14 22.79 -16.70 -1.51
C PRO A 14 22.51 -16.04 -0.16
N TYR A 15 23.56 -15.75 0.63
CA TYR A 15 23.42 -15.00 1.89
C TYR A 15 24.49 -13.91 1.97
N PRO A 16 24.24 -12.72 1.42
CA PRO A 16 25.19 -11.62 1.45
C PRO A 16 25.19 -10.91 2.81
N ASP A 17 26.00 -11.43 3.73
CA ASP A 17 26.19 -10.92 5.09
C ASP A 17 27.02 -9.62 5.16
N GLU A 18 27.88 -9.38 4.17
CA GLU A 18 28.72 -8.19 4.08
C GLU A 18 27.98 -6.94 3.58
N VAL A 19 26.79 -7.09 3.00
CA VAL A 19 26.03 -5.98 2.40
C VAL A 19 25.38 -5.11 3.48
N ASN A 20 25.85 -3.87 3.57
CA ASN A 20 25.20 -2.84 4.37
C ASN A 20 24.14 -2.08 3.55
N ILE A 21 22.90 -2.54 3.64
CA ILE A 21 21.79 -2.00 2.87
C ILE A 21 21.55 -0.50 3.07
N ARG A 22 21.89 0.06 4.25
CA ARG A 22 21.73 1.51 4.50
C ARG A 22 22.71 2.38 3.72
N ILE A 23 23.83 1.80 3.28
CA ILE A 23 24.80 2.50 2.43
C ILE A 23 24.32 2.48 0.97
N LEU A 24 23.82 1.33 0.51
CA LEU A 24 23.39 1.14 -0.88
C LEU A 24 22.01 1.75 -1.15
N VAL A 25 21.14 1.79 -0.14
CA VAL A 25 19.83 2.43 -0.17
C VAL A 25 19.80 3.50 0.93
N PRO A 26 20.39 4.69 0.69
CA PRO A 26 20.54 5.75 1.70
C PRO A 26 19.24 6.52 1.98
N ILE A 27 18.17 6.21 1.25
CA ILE A 27 16.87 6.84 1.36
C ILE A 27 15.90 5.95 2.13
N GLU A 28 15.04 6.56 2.94
CA GLU A 28 13.98 5.84 3.64
C GLU A 28 12.74 5.70 2.75
N LEU A 29 12.18 4.49 2.72
CA LEU A 29 10.89 4.24 2.11
C LEU A 29 9.83 5.07 2.84
N SER A 30 9.33 6.05 2.10
CA SER A 30 8.27 6.99 2.47
C SER A 30 7.43 7.24 1.22
N PRO A 31 6.17 7.70 1.34
CA PRO A 31 5.34 8.04 0.17
C PRO A 31 6.01 9.01 -0.81
N LYS A 32 6.93 9.86 -0.32
CA LYS A 32 7.66 10.86 -1.11
C LYS A 32 8.80 10.28 -1.96
N HIS A 33 9.44 9.20 -1.50
CA HIS A 33 10.67 8.65 -2.12
C HIS A 33 10.55 7.17 -2.51
N CYS A 34 9.32 6.67 -2.62
CA CYS A 34 9.01 5.24 -2.80
C CYS A 34 9.54 4.67 -4.12
N PHE A 35 9.48 5.43 -5.22
CA PHE A 35 10.00 5.02 -6.52
C PHE A 35 11.53 4.88 -6.53
N LEU A 36 12.24 5.89 -6.05
CA LEU A 36 13.71 5.88 -5.99
C LEU A 36 14.21 4.79 -5.04
N TRP A 37 13.53 4.59 -3.91
CA TRP A 37 13.84 3.53 -2.97
C TRP A 37 13.75 2.16 -3.63
N ARG A 38 12.69 1.94 -4.42
CA ARG A 38 12.46 0.68 -5.14
C ARG A 38 13.56 0.40 -6.15
N THR A 39 13.95 1.38 -6.95
CA THR A 39 15.03 1.22 -7.94
C THR A 39 16.33 0.80 -7.26
N LEU A 40 16.75 1.53 -6.23
CA LEU A 40 17.99 1.21 -5.51
C LEU A 40 17.90 -0.16 -4.82
N MET A 41 16.76 -0.50 -4.23
CA MET A 41 16.56 -1.78 -3.58
C MET A 41 16.56 -2.95 -4.59
N LEU A 42 15.93 -2.77 -5.76
CA LEU A 42 15.97 -3.78 -6.82
C LEU A 42 17.38 -4.00 -7.37
N ASP A 43 18.13 -2.93 -7.60
CA ASP A 43 19.51 -3.04 -8.09
C ASP A 43 20.37 -3.87 -7.13
N VAL A 44 20.20 -3.67 -5.82
CA VAL A 44 20.91 -4.48 -4.80
C VAL A 44 20.44 -5.94 -4.84
N ILE A 45 19.13 -6.20 -4.88
CA ILE A 45 18.58 -7.57 -4.91
C ILE A 45 19.01 -8.32 -6.17
N GLU A 46 19.04 -7.64 -7.31
CA GLU A 46 19.47 -8.20 -8.59
C GLU A 46 20.96 -8.55 -8.57
N ASN A 47 21.80 -7.62 -8.10
CA ASN A 47 23.25 -7.84 -7.99
C ASN A 47 23.60 -8.99 -7.05
N GLU A 48 22.80 -9.23 -6.01
CA GLU A 48 22.99 -10.32 -5.05
C GLU A 48 22.30 -11.64 -5.46
N GLY A 49 21.65 -11.68 -6.64
CA GLY A 49 20.98 -12.89 -7.13
C GLY A 49 19.74 -13.29 -6.34
N LEU A 50 19.11 -12.34 -5.65
CA LEU A 50 18.00 -12.56 -4.72
C LEU A 50 16.61 -12.35 -5.34
N LEU A 51 16.53 -12.03 -6.63
CA LEU A 51 15.25 -11.78 -7.34
C LEU A 51 14.24 -12.94 -7.18
N GLY A 52 14.73 -14.18 -7.13
CA GLY A 52 13.84 -15.32 -7.02
C GLY A 52 13.11 -15.43 -5.69
N PHE A 53 13.65 -14.84 -4.62
CA PHE A 53 12.97 -14.76 -3.32
C PHE A 53 11.83 -13.76 -3.36
N ILE A 54 12.00 -12.60 -4.01
CA ILE A 54 10.97 -11.56 -4.08
C ILE A 54 9.88 -11.83 -5.12
N TYR A 55 10.20 -12.50 -6.22
CA TYR A 55 9.23 -12.89 -7.24
C TYR A 55 8.67 -14.31 -7.04
N GLY A 56 9.22 -15.06 -6.09
CA GLY A 56 8.76 -16.39 -5.72
C GLY A 56 9.11 -17.49 -6.72
N THR A 57 10.08 -17.27 -7.61
CA THR A 57 10.67 -18.33 -8.43
C THR A 57 11.59 -19.24 -7.61
N THR A 58 12.09 -18.76 -6.45
CA THR A 58 12.80 -19.54 -5.44
C THR A 58 11.84 -19.99 -4.34
N VAL A 59 11.26 -21.18 -4.52
CA VAL A 59 10.24 -21.74 -3.61
C VAL A 59 10.86 -22.25 -2.30
N ALA A 60 10.15 -22.03 -1.18
CA ALA A 60 10.54 -22.53 0.13
C ALA A 60 10.56 -24.08 0.16
N PRO A 61 11.68 -24.71 0.58
CA PRO A 61 11.73 -26.15 0.79
C PRO A 61 10.82 -26.63 1.92
N PRO A 62 10.45 -27.92 1.99
CA PRO A 62 9.72 -28.48 3.12
C PRO A 62 10.47 -28.26 4.43
N GLU A 63 9.79 -27.90 5.52
CA GLU A 63 10.46 -27.65 6.81
C GLU A 63 11.11 -28.92 7.41
N ARG A 64 10.57 -30.09 7.06
CA ARG A 64 11.03 -31.41 7.50
C ARG A 64 11.21 -32.35 6.31
N THR A 65 12.19 -33.22 6.41
CA THR A 65 12.51 -34.27 5.43
C THR A 65 12.44 -35.64 6.09
N THR A 66 11.90 -36.62 5.38
CA THR A 66 11.89 -38.02 5.84
C THR A 66 13.17 -38.71 5.38
N VAL A 67 13.92 -39.24 6.33
CA VAL A 67 15.10 -40.08 6.05
C VAL A 67 14.71 -41.53 6.34
N PRO A 68 15.06 -42.50 5.46
CA PRO A 68 14.85 -43.91 5.75
C PRO A 68 15.59 -44.31 7.02
N ASP A 69 14.89 -44.93 7.97
CA ASP A 69 15.52 -45.46 9.16
C ASP A 69 16.17 -46.81 8.80
N ASP A 70 17.50 -46.85 8.72
CA ASP A 70 18.29 -48.06 8.43
C ASP A 70 18.03 -49.21 9.45
N SER A 71 17.28 -48.95 10.52
CA SER A 71 16.96 -49.92 11.57
C SER A 71 15.55 -50.53 11.51
N SER A 72 14.66 -50.11 10.59
CA SER A 72 13.31 -50.69 10.50
C SER A 72 12.76 -50.79 9.06
N VAL A 73 12.10 -51.92 8.76
CA VAL A 73 11.62 -52.27 7.40
C VAL A 73 10.52 -51.31 6.88
N THR A 74 9.93 -50.47 7.72
CA THR A 74 8.88 -49.50 7.31
C THR A 74 8.87 -48.19 8.14
N GLY A 75 9.96 -47.78 8.77
CA GLY A 75 10.02 -46.54 9.55
C GLY A 75 10.75 -45.42 8.81
N THR A 76 10.10 -44.27 8.61
CA THR A 76 10.76 -43.03 8.17
C THR A 76 10.91 -42.10 9.37
N MET A 77 12.13 -41.62 9.66
CA MET A 77 12.35 -40.58 10.67
C MET A 77 12.16 -39.20 10.05
N GLU A 78 11.32 -38.36 10.66
CA GLU A 78 11.25 -36.93 10.32
C GLU A 78 12.45 -36.19 10.89
N THR A 79 13.21 -35.53 10.03
CA THR A 79 14.38 -34.72 10.39
C THR A 79 14.20 -33.30 9.89
N GLU A 80 14.83 -32.32 10.56
CA GLU A 80 14.76 -30.93 10.13
C GLU A 80 15.49 -30.72 8.79
N ASN A 81 14.86 -30.00 7.87
CA ASN A 81 15.45 -29.75 6.57
C ASN A 81 16.47 -28.61 6.62
N GLN A 82 17.73 -28.92 6.35
CA GLN A 82 18.79 -27.92 6.29
C GLN A 82 18.58 -26.89 5.15
N ASP A 83 18.04 -27.33 4.01
CA ASP A 83 17.74 -26.44 2.89
C ASP A 83 16.68 -25.39 3.26
N TYR A 84 15.68 -25.76 4.07
CA TYR A 84 14.69 -24.81 4.55
C TYR A 84 15.31 -23.77 5.48
N LYS A 85 16.23 -24.17 6.36
CA LYS A 85 16.94 -23.24 7.25
C LYS A 85 17.75 -22.21 6.46
N ASP A 86 18.45 -22.66 5.44
CA ASP A 86 19.31 -21.77 4.64
C ASP A 86 18.50 -20.88 3.70
N TRP A 87 17.39 -21.37 3.13
CA TRP A 87 16.40 -20.54 2.45
C TRP A 87 15.83 -19.48 3.40
N LYS A 88 15.43 -19.88 4.61
CA LYS A 88 14.81 -18.99 5.60
C LYS A 88 15.74 -17.90 6.09
N LYS A 89 17.04 -18.18 6.24
CA LYS A 89 18.04 -17.15 6.56
C LYS A 89 18.10 -16.06 5.49
N THR A 90 18.08 -16.47 4.23
CA THR A 90 18.12 -15.57 3.07
C THR A 90 16.85 -14.73 2.97
N ASP A 91 15.68 -15.35 3.15
CA ASP A 91 14.40 -14.64 3.20
C ASP A 91 14.36 -13.62 4.37
N GLN A 92 14.82 -14.02 5.56
CA GLN A 92 14.89 -13.12 6.72
C GLN A 92 15.87 -11.96 6.52
N LEU A 93 16.95 -12.15 5.75
CA LEU A 93 17.88 -11.09 5.40
C LEU A 93 17.18 -10.01 4.57
N LEU A 94 16.48 -10.39 3.51
CA LEU A 94 15.70 -9.48 2.67
C LEU A 94 14.62 -8.74 3.47
N ARG A 95 13.91 -9.45 4.36
CA ARG A 95 12.94 -8.83 5.27
C ARG A 95 13.60 -7.77 6.15
N ARG A 96 14.77 -8.07 6.71
CA ARG A 96 15.54 -7.11 7.51
C ARG A 96 15.95 -5.91 6.68
N TRP A 97 16.37 -6.11 5.44
CA TRP A 97 16.73 -5.02 4.52
C TRP A 97 15.56 -4.07 4.29
N PHE A 98 14.38 -4.59 3.94
CA PHE A 98 13.17 -3.78 3.76
C PHE A 98 12.82 -3.01 5.03
N LEU A 99 12.70 -3.71 6.16
CA LEU A 99 12.34 -3.07 7.43
C LEU A 99 13.38 -2.02 7.87
N SER A 100 14.67 -2.26 7.64
CA SER A 100 15.73 -1.34 8.03
C SER A 100 15.74 -0.05 7.23
N THR A 101 15.24 -0.09 6.00
CA THR A 101 15.19 1.07 5.09
C THR A 101 13.79 1.70 5.02
N MET A 102 12.88 1.28 5.90
CA MET A 102 11.53 1.84 6.05
C MET A 102 11.46 2.91 7.13
N GLU A 103 10.70 3.97 6.87
CA GLU A 103 10.30 4.93 7.89
C GLU A 103 9.53 4.22 9.03
N ALA A 104 9.72 4.67 10.27
CA ALA A 104 9.17 4.00 11.46
C ALA A 104 7.65 3.78 11.42
N GLN A 105 6.91 4.73 10.85
CA GLN A 105 5.45 4.68 10.72
C GLN A 105 4.99 3.60 9.73
N PHE A 106 5.76 3.37 8.67
CA PHE A 106 5.50 2.35 7.65
C PHE A 106 5.94 0.96 8.14
N ARG A 107 7.04 0.90 8.89
CA ARG A 107 7.67 -0.35 9.34
C ARG A 107 6.74 -1.27 10.16
N LEU A 108 5.79 -0.70 10.91
CA LEU A 108 4.83 -1.44 11.72
C LEU A 108 3.87 -2.28 10.87
N GLN A 109 3.47 -1.78 9.69
CA GLN A 109 2.57 -2.49 8.78
C GLN A 109 3.20 -3.75 8.19
N PHE A 110 4.54 -3.79 8.12
CA PHE A 110 5.27 -4.88 7.49
C PHE A 110 5.77 -5.96 8.46
N GLN A 111 5.74 -5.75 9.78
CA GLN A 111 6.25 -6.72 10.75
C GLN A 111 5.52 -8.08 10.70
N GLY A 112 4.24 -8.09 10.35
CA GLY A 112 3.41 -9.29 10.29
C GLY A 112 3.64 -10.20 9.08
N PHE A 113 4.39 -9.75 8.06
CA PHE A 113 4.59 -10.58 6.86
C PHE A 113 5.65 -11.66 7.11
N PRO A 114 5.32 -12.95 6.88
CA PRO A 114 6.21 -14.08 7.14
C PRO A 114 7.40 -14.17 6.18
N SER A 115 7.30 -13.61 4.97
CA SER A 115 8.32 -13.73 3.92
C SER A 115 8.70 -12.39 3.26
N ALA A 116 9.92 -12.33 2.71
CA ALA A 116 10.41 -11.21 1.89
C ALA A 116 9.56 -11.04 0.63
N LYS A 117 9.14 -12.14 0.02
CA LYS A 117 8.21 -12.15 -1.12
C LYS A 117 6.95 -11.34 -0.83
N GLU A 118 6.30 -11.63 0.30
CA GLU A 118 5.04 -10.97 0.64
C GLU A 118 5.23 -9.48 0.96
N MET A 119 6.31 -9.13 1.65
CA MET A 119 6.68 -7.72 1.84
C MET A 119 6.92 -7.02 0.49
N TRP A 120 7.69 -7.64 -0.41
CA TRP A 120 8.01 -7.09 -1.72
C TRP A 120 6.77 -6.93 -2.60
N MET A 121 5.89 -7.93 -2.61
CA MET A 121 4.64 -7.88 -3.37
C MET A 121 3.72 -6.75 -2.90
N LEU A 122 3.62 -6.51 -1.58
CA LEU A 122 2.86 -5.38 -1.07
C LEU A 122 3.49 -4.05 -1.50
N LEU A 123 4.83 -3.94 -1.48
CA LEU A 123 5.54 -2.75 -1.94
C LEU A 123 5.35 -2.49 -3.44
N ASP A 124 5.53 -3.51 -4.28
CA ASP A 124 5.30 -3.41 -5.72
C ASP A 124 3.84 -3.08 -6.06
N MET A 125 2.90 -3.53 -5.21
CA MET A 125 1.48 -3.17 -5.33
C MET A 125 1.23 -1.71 -4.94
N MET A 126 1.81 -1.22 -3.85
CA MET A 126 1.73 0.20 -3.45
C MET A 126 2.35 1.14 -4.49
N LEU A 127 3.26 0.61 -5.32
CA LEU A 127 4.00 1.35 -6.35
C LEU A 127 3.36 1.24 -7.75
N GLY A 128 2.36 0.39 -7.94
CA GLY A 128 1.51 0.37 -9.14
C GLY A 128 2.15 -0.11 -10.46
N GLN A 129 3.26 -0.87 -10.43
CA GLN A 129 4.08 -1.17 -11.63
C GLN A 129 3.90 -2.58 -12.27
N ILE A 130 3.05 -3.47 -11.74
CA ILE A 130 2.84 -4.82 -12.35
C ILE A 130 1.48 -4.93 -13.08
N PRO A 131 1.45 -5.24 -14.39
CA PRO A 131 0.22 -5.51 -15.14
C PRO A 131 -0.42 -6.87 -14.78
N GLU A 132 -1.76 -6.94 -14.75
CA GLU A 132 -2.65 -8.14 -14.62
C GLU A 132 -2.19 -9.36 -15.47
N PRO A 133 -2.48 -10.66 -15.15
CA PRO A 133 -3.71 -11.25 -14.57
C PRO A 133 -3.48 -12.33 -13.48
N SER A 134 -2.24 -12.56 -13.07
CA SER A 134 -1.85 -13.55 -12.04
C SER A 134 -2.24 -13.14 -10.61
N LYS A 135 -2.85 -11.94 -10.47
CA LYS A 135 -3.23 -11.31 -9.20
C LYS A 135 -4.38 -11.99 -8.47
N ARG A 136 -5.16 -12.90 -9.07
CA ARG A 136 -6.41 -13.39 -8.44
C ARG A 136 -6.23 -14.54 -7.46
N ASP A 137 -5.34 -15.48 -7.73
CA ASP A 137 -5.33 -16.75 -6.99
C ASP A 137 -4.36 -16.74 -5.81
N ILE A 138 -3.17 -16.14 -5.96
CA ILE A 138 -2.18 -16.00 -4.86
C ILE A 138 -2.67 -14.98 -3.81
N PHE A 139 -3.38 -13.94 -4.27
CA PHE A 139 -4.02 -12.94 -3.43
C PHE A 139 -5.16 -13.52 -2.58
N LYS A 140 -5.94 -14.47 -3.12
CA LYS A 140 -7.04 -15.09 -2.38
C LYS A 140 -6.60 -15.85 -1.14
N GLU A 141 -5.33 -16.19 -0.96
CA GLU A 141 -4.89 -17.06 0.13
C GLU A 141 -4.10 -16.28 1.20
N ALA A 142 -3.09 -15.49 0.81
CA ALA A 142 -2.34 -14.65 1.73
C ALA A 142 -3.13 -13.43 2.20
N ALA A 143 -3.85 -12.77 1.28
CA ALA A 143 -4.74 -11.67 1.64
C ALA A 143 -5.96 -12.22 2.40
N ALA A 144 -6.51 -13.40 2.08
CA ALA A 144 -7.62 -13.95 2.86
C ALA A 144 -7.27 -14.23 4.33
N LYS A 145 -6.02 -14.50 4.69
CA LYS A 145 -5.66 -14.74 6.09
C LYS A 145 -5.68 -13.44 6.93
N ASN A 146 -5.22 -12.31 6.40
CA ASN A 146 -5.31 -11.00 7.07
C ASN A 146 -6.66 -10.30 6.83
N LEU A 147 -7.23 -10.40 5.63
CA LEU A 147 -8.59 -9.90 5.34
C LEU A 147 -9.66 -10.69 6.08
N SER A 148 -9.46 -11.97 6.43
CA SER A 148 -10.44 -12.70 7.27
C SER A 148 -10.48 -12.17 8.70
N HIS A 149 -9.32 -11.78 9.26
CA HIS A 149 -9.24 -11.15 10.58
C HIS A 149 -9.97 -9.79 10.60
N TYR A 150 -9.71 -8.93 9.62
CA TYR A 150 -10.37 -7.62 9.52
C TYR A 150 -11.73 -7.66 8.78
N LEU A 151 -12.21 -8.84 8.36
CA LEU A 151 -13.51 -8.99 7.69
C LEU A 151 -14.68 -8.47 8.52
N PRO A 152 -14.74 -8.68 9.85
CA PRO A 152 -15.78 -8.11 10.69
C PRO A 152 -15.75 -6.57 10.66
N LEU A 153 -14.55 -5.97 10.73
CA LEU A 153 -14.38 -4.52 10.67
C LEU A 153 -14.75 -3.96 9.29
N HIS A 154 -14.36 -4.64 8.21
CA HIS A 154 -14.74 -4.29 6.84
C HIS A 154 -16.26 -4.33 6.66
N ARG A 155 -16.92 -5.39 7.13
CA ARG A 155 -18.39 -5.50 7.07
C ARG A 155 -19.07 -4.41 7.90
N ALA A 156 -18.58 -4.16 9.10
CA ALA A 156 -19.09 -3.09 9.96
C ALA A 156 -18.93 -1.71 9.33
N ALA A 157 -17.80 -1.42 8.67
CA ALA A 157 -17.57 -0.19 7.92
C ALA A 157 -18.50 -0.05 6.71
N LEU A 158 -18.74 -1.15 5.99
CA LEU A 158 -19.66 -1.19 4.85
C LEU A 158 -21.13 -0.94 5.29
N GLU A 159 -21.53 -1.57 6.38
CA GLU A 159 -22.89 -1.47 6.94
C GLU A 159 -23.10 -0.17 7.74
N GLY A 160 -22.01 0.45 8.21
CA GLY A 160 -22.04 1.60 9.12
C GLY A 160 -22.36 1.23 10.58
N ASP A 161 -22.14 -0.03 10.95
CA ASP A 161 -22.37 -0.56 12.29
C ASP A 161 -21.22 -0.17 13.23
N TRP A 162 -21.38 0.97 13.91
CA TRP A 162 -20.36 1.46 14.85
C TRP A 162 -20.23 0.55 16.08
N GLU A 163 -21.27 -0.14 16.51
CA GLU A 163 -21.18 -0.98 17.72
C GLU A 163 -20.25 -2.15 17.50
N ARG A 164 -20.34 -2.81 16.34
CA ARG A 164 -19.43 -3.91 15.96
C ARG A 164 -18.02 -3.41 15.71
N ALA A 165 -17.87 -2.31 14.97
CA ALA A 165 -16.54 -1.75 14.70
C ALA A 165 -15.87 -1.22 15.96
N GLY A 166 -16.63 -0.55 16.84
CA GLY A 166 -16.14 0.01 18.11
C GLY A 166 -15.57 -1.07 19.01
N LYS A 167 -16.27 -2.20 19.19
CA LYS A 167 -15.74 -3.34 19.96
C LYS A 167 -14.43 -3.89 19.38
N PHE A 168 -14.37 -4.06 18.05
CA PHE A 168 -13.16 -4.54 17.38
C PHE A 168 -12.00 -3.56 17.56
N ILE A 169 -12.26 -2.25 17.46
CA ILE A 169 -11.25 -1.20 17.63
C ILE A 169 -10.82 -1.06 19.10
N GLU A 170 -11.72 -1.29 20.06
CA GLU A 170 -11.38 -1.32 21.48
C GLU A 170 -10.44 -2.48 21.81
N GLU A 171 -10.65 -3.65 21.21
CA GLU A 171 -9.78 -4.82 21.34
C GLU A 171 -8.44 -4.63 20.61
N GLU A 172 -8.47 -4.00 19.43
CA GLU A 172 -7.28 -3.74 18.60
C GLU A 172 -7.27 -2.28 18.11
N PRO A 173 -6.72 -1.33 18.90
CA PRO A 173 -6.74 0.10 18.57
C PRO A 173 -6.05 0.46 17.25
N ASP A 174 -5.04 -0.32 16.85
CA ASP A 174 -4.31 -0.10 15.61
C ASP A 174 -5.12 -0.47 14.36
N SER A 175 -6.24 -1.18 14.53
CA SER A 175 -7.12 -1.59 13.42
C SER A 175 -7.79 -0.41 12.70
N VAL A 176 -7.84 0.77 13.34
CA VAL A 176 -8.27 2.05 12.75
C VAL A 176 -7.44 2.43 11.50
N ARG A 177 -6.18 2.00 11.46
CA ARG A 177 -5.21 2.29 10.39
C ARG A 177 -4.94 1.08 9.50
N ALA A 178 -5.54 -0.06 9.81
CA ALA A 178 -5.29 -1.30 9.10
C ALA A 178 -5.90 -1.30 7.70
N ILE A 179 -5.28 -2.10 6.83
CA ILE A 179 -5.83 -2.45 5.53
C ILE A 179 -6.86 -3.56 5.76
N ILE A 180 -8.12 -3.28 5.42
CA ILE A 180 -9.24 -4.19 5.67
C ILE A 180 -9.95 -4.65 4.39
N GLY A 181 -9.67 -4.00 3.25
CA GLY A 181 -10.32 -4.25 1.97
C GLY A 181 -9.35 -4.72 0.89
N GLY A 182 -9.87 -5.42 -0.12
CA GLY A 182 -9.05 -6.07 -1.15
C GLY A 182 -8.25 -5.10 -2.04
N ASN A 183 -8.62 -3.82 -2.05
CA ASN A 183 -7.92 -2.76 -2.78
C ASN A 183 -6.95 -1.97 -1.88
N CYS A 184 -6.52 -2.54 -0.76
CA CYS A 184 -5.78 -1.83 0.29
C CYS A 184 -6.55 -0.68 0.95
N GLU A 185 -7.86 -0.84 1.12
CA GLU A 185 -8.72 0.19 1.74
C GLU A 185 -8.69 0.11 3.26
N THR A 186 -8.72 1.27 3.93
CA THR A 186 -8.95 1.38 5.38
C THR A 186 -10.44 1.40 5.71
N ALA A 187 -10.80 1.23 6.99
CA ALA A 187 -12.18 1.36 7.47
C ALA A 187 -12.83 2.69 7.08
N LEU A 188 -12.05 3.77 7.11
CA LEU A 188 -12.53 5.09 6.72
C LEU A 188 -12.87 5.15 5.22
N MET A 189 -11.99 4.64 4.35
CA MET A 189 -12.23 4.64 2.90
C MET A 189 -13.48 3.82 2.54
N VAL A 190 -13.63 2.63 3.13
CA VAL A 190 -14.81 1.78 2.92
C VAL A 190 -16.09 2.50 3.35
N ALA A 191 -16.07 3.15 4.52
CA ALA A 191 -17.23 3.88 5.05
C ALA A 191 -17.56 5.15 4.24
N VAL A 192 -16.56 5.84 3.69
CA VAL A 192 -16.76 6.99 2.80
C VAL A 192 -17.33 6.54 1.46
N ARG A 193 -16.74 5.49 0.87
CA ARG A 193 -17.15 4.93 -0.43
C ARG A 193 -18.57 4.37 -0.40
N SER A 194 -18.97 3.73 0.71
CA SER A 194 -20.31 3.15 0.85
C SER A 194 -21.41 4.22 0.95
N GLY A 195 -21.05 5.46 1.32
CA GLY A 195 -21.96 6.59 1.40
C GLY A 195 -22.94 6.52 2.57
N ARG A 196 -23.36 7.69 3.07
CA ARG A 196 -24.43 7.83 4.09
C ARG A 196 -24.16 7.14 5.45
N ARG A 197 -22.88 7.00 5.86
CA ARG A 197 -22.48 6.47 7.19
C ARG A 197 -21.87 7.54 8.10
N LYS A 198 -22.50 8.72 8.16
CA LYS A 198 -21.96 9.91 8.85
C LYS A 198 -21.62 9.68 10.33
N HIS A 199 -22.46 8.93 11.05
CA HIS A 199 -22.20 8.62 12.45
C HIS A 199 -20.94 7.77 12.63
N PHE A 200 -20.85 6.67 11.88
CA PHE A 200 -19.70 5.78 11.86
C PHE A 200 -18.40 6.53 11.53
N MET A 201 -18.42 7.32 10.44
CA MET A 201 -17.24 8.09 10.04
C MET A 201 -16.84 9.12 11.08
N LYS A 202 -17.78 9.87 11.68
CA LYS A 202 -17.45 10.85 12.73
C LYS A 202 -16.77 10.19 13.93
N LYS A 203 -17.27 9.02 14.34
CA LYS A 203 -16.69 8.25 15.44
C LYS A 203 -15.31 7.72 15.07
N LEU A 204 -15.14 7.15 13.87
CA LEU A 204 -13.84 6.68 13.41
C LEU A 204 -12.83 7.84 13.30
N LEU A 205 -13.25 8.98 12.76
CA LEU A 205 -12.45 10.20 12.67
C LEU A 205 -12.06 10.73 14.05
N GLN A 206 -12.84 10.53 15.11
CA GLN A 206 -12.43 10.93 16.47
C GLN A 206 -11.22 10.11 16.97
N LEU A 207 -11.06 8.88 16.50
CA LEU A 207 -9.96 7.99 16.89
C LEU A 207 -8.70 8.16 16.03
N MET A 208 -8.83 8.77 14.84
CA MET A 208 -7.72 8.99 13.92
C MET A 208 -6.94 10.26 14.22
N LEU A 209 -5.64 10.27 13.92
CA LEU A 209 -4.82 11.47 13.85
C LEU A 209 -4.92 12.12 12.45
N PRO A 210 -4.61 13.42 12.30
CA PRO A 210 -4.55 14.06 10.98
C PRO A 210 -3.64 13.33 9.98
N ALA A 211 -2.50 12.81 10.47
CA ALA A 211 -1.56 12.02 9.67
C ALA A 211 -2.18 10.71 9.14
N ASP A 212 -3.13 10.11 9.85
CA ASP A 212 -3.77 8.86 9.44
C ASP A 212 -4.71 9.07 8.24
N LEU A 213 -5.16 10.32 7.98
CA LEU A 213 -6.00 10.64 6.82
C LEU A 213 -5.22 10.62 5.50
N VAL A 214 -3.89 10.68 5.57
CA VAL A 214 -2.98 10.61 4.42
C VAL A 214 -2.88 9.19 3.87
N LEU A 215 -3.32 8.18 4.63
CA LEU A 215 -3.38 6.80 4.17
C LEU A 215 -4.16 6.72 2.86
N ALA A 216 -3.63 5.93 1.93
CA ALA A 216 -4.15 5.77 0.59
C ALA A 216 -4.26 4.28 0.22
N ASN A 217 -5.21 3.96 -0.65
CA ASN A 217 -5.40 2.61 -1.16
C ASN A 217 -4.28 2.21 -2.16
N GLY A 218 -4.35 1.01 -2.74
CA GLY A 218 -3.34 0.52 -3.69
C GLY A 218 -3.20 1.34 -4.98
N GLN A 219 -4.10 2.30 -5.23
CA GLN A 219 -4.05 3.23 -6.36
C GLN A 219 -3.70 4.66 -5.91
N GLY A 220 -3.32 4.87 -4.65
CA GLY A 220 -3.04 6.20 -4.11
C GLY A 220 -4.30 7.02 -3.78
N PHE A 221 -5.50 6.42 -3.77
CA PHE A 221 -6.73 7.13 -3.40
C PHE A 221 -6.84 7.25 -1.88
N THR A 222 -6.88 8.49 -1.40
CA THR A 222 -7.20 8.82 0.01
C THR A 222 -8.70 8.80 0.27
N ALA A 223 -9.10 8.88 1.54
CA ALA A 223 -10.51 9.03 1.92
C ALA A 223 -11.19 10.25 1.25
N LEU A 224 -10.45 11.34 0.99
CA LEU A 224 -10.99 12.52 0.31
C LEU A 224 -11.24 12.27 -1.18
N HIS A 225 -10.44 11.43 -1.85
CA HIS A 225 -10.75 11.01 -3.21
C HIS A 225 -12.06 10.23 -3.26
N PHE A 226 -12.30 9.30 -2.33
CA PHE A 226 -13.57 8.58 -2.27
C PHE A 226 -14.75 9.51 -1.97
N ALA A 227 -14.57 10.49 -1.08
CA ALA A 227 -15.59 11.51 -0.83
C ALA A 227 -15.87 12.31 -2.11
N ALA A 228 -14.82 12.66 -2.85
CA ALA A 228 -14.91 13.35 -4.13
C ALA A 228 -15.65 12.51 -5.18
N MET A 229 -15.39 11.19 -5.22
CA MET A 229 -16.08 10.29 -6.14
C MET A 229 -17.59 10.21 -5.87
N VAL A 230 -17.95 10.11 -4.59
CA VAL A 230 -19.34 10.00 -4.13
C VAL A 230 -20.07 11.34 -4.22
N GLY A 231 -19.34 12.45 -4.11
CA GLY A 231 -19.91 13.81 -4.06
C GLY A 231 -20.42 14.23 -2.67
N ASP A 232 -20.02 13.55 -1.59
CA ASP A 232 -20.47 13.88 -0.22
C ASP A 232 -19.68 15.06 0.37
N VAL A 233 -20.11 16.27 0.02
CA VAL A 233 -19.44 17.54 0.42
C VAL A 233 -19.31 17.67 1.93
N GLU A 234 -20.28 17.19 2.69
CA GLU A 234 -20.26 17.28 4.15
C GLU A 234 -19.17 16.39 4.76
N VAL A 235 -18.91 15.23 4.15
CA VAL A 235 -17.81 14.35 4.54
C VAL A 235 -16.48 14.95 4.15
N ALA A 236 -16.36 15.49 2.94
CA ALA A 236 -15.15 16.18 2.51
C ALA A 236 -14.78 17.32 3.47
N LYS A 237 -15.76 18.15 3.88
CA LYS A 237 -15.55 19.20 4.89
C LYS A 237 -14.99 18.66 6.21
N LEU A 238 -15.54 17.55 6.72
CA LEU A 238 -15.05 16.94 7.96
C LEU A 238 -13.60 16.42 7.83
N LEU A 239 -13.28 15.83 6.68
CA LEU A 239 -11.93 15.32 6.40
C LEU A 239 -10.91 16.47 6.29
N VAL A 240 -11.23 17.51 5.52
CA VAL A 240 -10.36 18.69 5.33
C VAL A 240 -10.22 19.50 6.61
N GLN A 241 -11.28 19.63 7.42
CA GLN A 241 -11.19 20.28 8.72
C GLN A 241 -10.19 19.58 9.65
N LYS A 242 -10.10 18.25 9.57
CA LYS A 242 -9.19 17.46 10.40
C LYS A 242 -7.76 17.42 9.84
N ASN A 243 -7.61 17.42 8.52
CA ASN A 243 -6.31 17.56 7.85
C ASN A 243 -6.44 18.52 6.64
N PRO A 244 -6.02 19.80 6.79
CA PRO A 244 -6.09 20.80 5.72
C PRO A 244 -5.21 20.51 4.50
N ASP A 245 -4.20 19.64 4.62
CA ASP A 245 -3.30 19.29 3.50
C ASP A 245 -3.84 18.13 2.66
N LEU A 246 -4.95 17.51 3.09
CA LEU A 246 -5.56 16.37 2.41
C LEU A 246 -6.03 16.65 0.96
N PRO A 247 -6.54 17.85 0.60
CA PRO A 247 -6.88 18.20 -0.78
C PRO A 247 -5.70 18.18 -1.76
N ASP A 248 -4.47 18.33 -1.26
CA ASP A 248 -3.28 18.44 -2.10
C ASP A 248 -2.61 17.09 -2.39
N ILE A 249 -3.04 16.02 -1.72
CA ILE A 249 -2.48 14.68 -1.93
C ILE A 249 -3.02 14.13 -3.26
N ALA A 250 -2.13 13.88 -4.20
CA ALA A 250 -2.46 13.26 -5.48
C ALA A 250 -2.32 11.73 -5.43
N ASN A 251 -3.15 11.04 -6.19
CA ASN A 251 -3.04 9.60 -6.39
C ASN A 251 -1.87 9.23 -7.35
N ILE A 252 -1.69 7.94 -7.67
CA ILE A 252 -0.59 7.49 -8.54
C ILE A 252 -0.63 8.09 -9.97
N GLN A 253 -1.80 8.54 -10.41
CA GLN A 253 -2.00 9.20 -11.70
C GLN A 253 -1.77 10.72 -11.61
N LYS A 254 -1.21 11.22 -10.50
CA LYS A 254 -1.07 12.64 -10.19
C LYS A 254 -2.41 13.39 -10.20
N SER A 255 -3.50 12.69 -9.93
CA SER A 255 -4.84 13.27 -9.84
C SER A 255 -5.14 13.62 -8.38
N LYS A 256 -5.35 14.91 -8.08
CA LYS A 256 -5.88 15.38 -6.77
C LYS A 256 -7.39 15.08 -6.66
N PRO A 257 -7.98 15.07 -5.45
CA PRO A 257 -9.42 14.85 -5.25
C PRO A 257 -10.32 15.76 -6.09
N LEU A 258 -9.90 17.00 -6.36
CA LEU A 258 -10.68 17.95 -7.16
C LEU A 258 -10.91 17.44 -8.59
N PHE A 259 -9.91 16.81 -9.20
CA PHE A 259 -10.02 16.24 -10.54
C PHE A 259 -10.99 15.07 -10.55
N THR A 260 -10.98 14.26 -9.50
CA THR A 260 -11.93 13.16 -9.34
C THR A 260 -13.36 13.68 -9.27
N ALA A 261 -13.60 14.78 -8.54
CA ALA A 261 -14.91 15.42 -8.50
C ALA A 261 -15.33 15.99 -9.86
N ALA A 262 -14.41 16.62 -10.59
CA ALA A 262 -14.67 17.15 -11.93
C ALA A 262 -15.03 16.04 -12.93
N LEU A 263 -14.24 14.97 -12.95
CA LEU A 263 -14.40 13.82 -13.85
C LEU A 263 -15.74 13.10 -13.68
N LEU A 264 -16.26 13.07 -12.45
CA LEU A 264 -17.54 12.44 -12.15
C LEU A 264 -18.71 13.43 -12.11
N GLY A 265 -18.52 14.67 -12.57
CA GLY A 265 -19.58 15.68 -12.62
C GLY A 265 -20.10 16.13 -11.25
N GLN A 266 -19.32 15.96 -10.18
CA GLN A 266 -19.72 16.26 -8.81
C GLN A 266 -19.57 17.77 -8.52
N ARG A 267 -20.47 18.58 -9.11
CA ARG A 267 -20.37 20.06 -9.13
C ARG A 267 -20.08 20.69 -7.77
N ASN A 268 -20.93 20.43 -6.78
CA ASN A 268 -20.82 21.07 -5.46
C ASN A 268 -19.55 20.63 -4.73
N MET A 269 -19.09 19.41 -4.98
CA MET A 269 -17.84 18.91 -4.45
C MET A 269 -16.64 19.58 -5.11
N PHE A 270 -16.66 19.70 -6.44
CA PHE A 270 -15.63 20.41 -7.19
C PHE A 270 -15.50 21.86 -6.70
N LEU A 271 -16.62 22.58 -6.60
CA LEU A 271 -16.66 23.95 -6.09
C LEU A 271 -16.18 24.06 -4.64
N TYR A 272 -16.39 23.04 -3.81
CA TYR A 272 -15.82 23.03 -2.47
C TYR A 272 -14.30 22.81 -2.51
N LEU A 273 -13.86 21.78 -3.24
CA LEU A 273 -12.44 21.40 -3.32
C LEU A 273 -11.57 22.49 -3.93
N ILE A 274 -12.09 23.28 -4.88
CA ILE A 274 -11.35 24.41 -5.45
C ILE A 274 -11.00 25.46 -4.38
N THR A 275 -11.87 25.67 -3.40
CA THR A 275 -11.64 26.67 -2.33
C THR A 275 -10.63 26.23 -1.27
N VAL A 276 -10.30 24.93 -1.22
CA VAL A 276 -9.44 24.34 -0.18
C VAL A 276 -8.18 23.68 -0.75
N THR A 277 -8.04 23.60 -2.07
CA THR A 277 -6.84 23.05 -2.73
C THR A 277 -5.83 24.17 -2.92
N LYS A 278 -4.56 23.91 -2.63
CA LYS A 278 -3.49 24.89 -2.84
C LYS A 278 -3.00 24.81 -4.28
N GLU A 279 -2.86 25.98 -4.89
CA GLU A 279 -2.45 26.14 -6.29
C GLU A 279 -0.96 25.84 -6.46
N ASP A 280 -0.14 26.24 -5.48
CA ASP A 280 1.32 26.14 -5.53
C ASP A 280 1.87 24.74 -5.23
N VAL A 281 1.01 23.78 -4.88
CA VAL A 281 1.45 22.43 -4.49
C VAL A 281 1.39 21.49 -5.68
N GLU A 282 2.54 20.95 -6.06
CA GLU A 282 2.67 19.96 -7.13
C GLU A 282 1.88 18.66 -6.85
N PRO A 283 1.16 18.09 -7.84
CA PRO A 283 0.95 18.62 -9.18
C PRO A 283 0.04 19.85 -9.12
N LYS A 284 0.49 20.95 -9.72
CA LYS A 284 -0.30 22.18 -9.75
C LYS A 284 -1.64 21.93 -10.46
N PRO A 285 -2.78 22.22 -9.81
CA PRO A 285 -4.08 21.82 -10.32
C PRO A 285 -4.46 22.55 -11.62
N PHE A 286 -3.88 23.72 -11.85
CA PHE A 286 -4.21 24.64 -12.94
C PHE A 286 -3.04 24.88 -13.91
N GLU A 287 -1.97 24.07 -13.87
CA GLU A 287 -0.88 24.21 -14.82
C GLU A 287 -0.65 22.95 -15.65
N GLY A 288 -0.08 23.13 -16.83
CA GLY A 288 0.35 22.06 -17.73
C GLY A 288 -0.80 21.12 -18.15
N GLU A 289 -0.48 19.83 -18.26
CA GLU A 289 -1.42 18.80 -18.71
C GLU A 289 -2.60 18.63 -17.74
N SER A 290 -2.36 18.84 -16.44
CA SER A 290 -3.40 18.76 -15.41
C SER A 290 -4.45 19.86 -15.60
N GLY A 291 -4.03 21.13 -15.74
CA GLY A 291 -4.95 22.23 -16.01
C GLY A 291 -5.75 22.05 -17.30
N ARG A 292 -5.10 21.56 -18.37
CA ARG A 292 -5.77 21.25 -19.65
C ARG A 292 -6.82 20.15 -19.49
N GLN A 293 -6.45 19.04 -18.87
CA GLN A 293 -7.38 17.92 -18.66
C GLN A 293 -8.56 18.34 -17.79
N LEU A 294 -8.34 19.23 -16.81
CA LEU A 294 -9.43 19.79 -16.02
C LEU A 294 -10.41 20.57 -16.88
N LEU A 295 -9.92 21.50 -17.72
CA LEU A 295 -10.78 22.26 -18.63
C LEU A 295 -11.59 21.37 -19.56
N GLU A 296 -10.95 20.39 -20.21
CA GLU A 296 -11.62 19.46 -21.12
C GLU A 296 -12.74 18.70 -20.39
N THR A 297 -12.46 18.26 -19.17
CA THR A 297 -13.43 17.58 -18.30
C THR A 297 -14.58 18.51 -17.90
N LEU A 298 -14.29 19.76 -17.52
CA LEU A 298 -15.32 20.73 -17.15
C LEU A 298 -16.23 21.08 -18.34
N TRP A 299 -15.66 21.19 -19.54
CA TRP A 299 -16.40 21.40 -20.79
C TRP A 299 -17.34 20.24 -21.11
N ALA A 300 -16.86 19.00 -20.93
CA ALA A 300 -17.62 17.80 -21.19
C ALA A 300 -18.78 17.59 -20.20
N GLU A 301 -18.49 17.72 -18.90
CA GLU A 301 -19.39 17.30 -17.83
C GLU A 301 -20.36 18.41 -17.39
N PHE A 302 -19.90 19.65 -17.24
CA PHE A 302 -20.74 20.71 -16.65
C PHE A 302 -21.50 21.55 -17.67
N LYS A 303 -20.98 21.69 -18.91
CA LYS A 303 -21.55 22.56 -19.97
C LYS A 303 -21.93 23.97 -19.49
N ASP A 304 -21.28 24.44 -18.43
CA ASP A 304 -21.63 25.65 -17.72
C ASP A 304 -20.55 26.71 -17.97
N SER A 305 -20.95 27.79 -18.63
CA SER A 305 -20.07 28.90 -18.99
C SER A 305 -19.40 29.55 -17.80
N ASP A 306 -20.03 29.54 -16.61
CA ASP A 306 -19.53 30.23 -15.43
C ASP A 306 -18.40 29.44 -14.76
N LEU A 307 -18.52 28.11 -14.73
CA LEU A 307 -17.46 27.20 -14.26
C LEU A 307 -16.27 27.18 -15.22
N ILE A 308 -16.54 27.25 -16.53
CA ILE A 308 -15.49 27.37 -17.55
C ILE A 308 -14.78 28.72 -17.40
N SER A 309 -15.52 29.81 -17.17
CA SER A 309 -14.93 31.14 -16.96
C SER A 309 -14.09 31.20 -15.68
N LEU A 310 -14.57 30.58 -14.59
CA LEU A 310 -13.82 30.48 -13.33
C LEU A 310 -12.53 29.68 -13.49
N SER A 311 -12.58 28.53 -14.17
CA SER A 311 -11.38 27.72 -14.42
C SER A 311 -10.40 28.40 -15.37
N MET A 312 -10.86 29.09 -16.41
CA MET A 312 -10.01 29.89 -17.29
C MET A 312 -9.33 31.04 -16.54
N ALA A 313 -10.01 31.69 -15.60
CA ALA A 313 -9.41 32.73 -14.76
C ALA A 313 -8.26 32.17 -13.91
N LEU A 314 -8.42 30.98 -13.35
CA LEU A 314 -7.42 30.31 -12.51
C LEU A 314 -6.22 29.73 -13.28
N LEU A 315 -6.28 29.63 -14.62
CA LEU A 315 -5.17 29.19 -15.47
C LEU A 315 -4.29 30.35 -15.97
N HIS A 316 -4.75 31.59 -15.83
CA HIS A 316 -4.13 32.78 -16.41
C HIS A 316 -3.46 33.70 -15.38
N GLU A 317 -3.54 33.38 -14.09
CA GLU A 317 -2.75 33.99 -13.00
C GLU A 317 -1.52 33.13 -12.68
#